data_AF-A0A3D8UK39-F1
#
_entry.id   AF-A0A3D8UK39-F1
#
_cell.length_a   1.000
_cell.length_b   1.000
_cell.length_c   1.000
_cell.angle_alpha   90.00
_cell.angle_beta   90.00
_cell.angle_gamma   90.00
#
_symmetry.space_group_name_H-M   'P 1'
#
loop_
_entity.id
_entity.type
_entity.pdbx_description
1 polymer ?
#
loop_
_entity_poly.entity_id
_entity_poly.type
_entity_poly.pdbx_seq_one_letter_code
_entity_poly.pdbx_strand_id
1 'polypeptide(L)'
;MERRNRSLEALKKLIYINSLDSNDRAKALIVWVESYLPNDGIFDFDLELDDLKQLAELFYANISFLKKHKEDTRNELLRTQKMKKFIKHS
;
A
#
# COMPACT_ATOMS: atom_id res chain seq x y z
N MET A 1 -17.06 11.39 14.65
CA MET A 1 -16.83 11.54 13.19
C MET A 1 -17.90 10.72 12.50
N GLU A 2 -18.68 11.31 11.58
CA GLU A 2 -19.68 10.57 10.81
C GLU A 2 -19.02 9.49 9.93
N ARG A 3 -19.70 8.35 9.71
CA ARG A 3 -19.18 7.21 8.94
C ARG A 3 -18.78 7.60 7.51
N ARG A 4 -19.59 8.43 6.84
CA ARG A 4 -19.28 8.99 5.51
C ARG A 4 -18.00 9.83 5.50
N ASN A 5 -17.86 10.74 6.46
CA ASN A 5 -16.66 11.59 6.57
C ASN A 5 -15.40 10.75 6.79
N ARG A 6 -15.46 9.70 7.62
CA ARG A 6 -14.34 8.76 7.78
C ARG A 6 -13.97 8.07 6.46
N SER A 7 -14.97 7.68 5.68
CA SER A 7 -14.77 6.97 4.41
C SER A 7 -14.15 7.87 3.34
N LEU A 8 -14.60 9.12 3.24
CA LEU A 8 -14.02 10.14 2.35
C LEU A 8 -12.58 10.48 2.73
N GLU A 9 -12.29 10.61 4.02
CA GLU A 9 -10.93 10.84 4.52
C GLU A 9 -10.01 9.65 4.20
N ALA A 10 -10.51 8.41 4.35
CA ALA A 10 -9.79 7.22 3.97
C ALA A 10 -9.42 7.21 2.48
N LEU A 11 -10.37 7.53 1.61
CA LEU A 11 -10.15 7.62 0.16
C LEU A 11 -9.10 8.69 -0.19
N LYS A 12 -9.25 9.92 0.32
CA LYS A 12 -8.27 11.00 0.10
C LYS A 12 -6.87 10.61 0.53
N LYS A 13 -6.74 9.98 1.69
CA LYS A 13 -5.46 9.52 2.20
C LYS A 13 -4.86 8.42 1.33
N LEU A 14 -5.68 7.51 0.81
CA LEU A 14 -5.21 6.46 -0.10
C LEU A 14 -4.74 7.03 -1.45
N ILE A 15 -5.41 8.07 -1.98
CA ILE A 15 -4.97 8.82 -3.16
C ILE A 15 -3.58 9.43 -2.92
N TYR A 16 -3.39 10.09 -1.78
CA TYR A 16 -2.10 10.64 -1.41
C TYR A 16 -1.01 9.56 -1.29
N ILE A 17 -1.31 8.44 -0.63
CA ILE A 17 -0.36 7.33 -0.49
C ILE A 17 0.04 6.77 -1.86
N ASN A 18 -0.89 6.70 -2.80
CA ASN A 18 -0.65 6.18 -4.15
C ASN A 18 0.35 7.04 -4.96
N SER A 19 0.55 8.31 -4.61
CA SER A 19 1.52 9.20 -5.27
C SER A 19 2.91 9.21 -4.62
N LEU A 20 3.09 8.54 -3.48
CA LEU A 20 4.39 8.46 -2.78
C LEU A 20 5.39 7.56 -3.52
N ASP A 21 6.68 7.76 -3.22
CA ASP A 21 7.74 6.83 -3.60
C ASP A 21 7.49 5.44 -3.02
N SER A 22 8.02 4.41 -3.67
CA SER A 22 7.80 3.00 -3.33
C SER A 22 7.98 2.69 -1.84
N ASN A 23 9.06 3.13 -1.20
CA ASN A 23 9.31 2.78 0.20
C ASN A 23 8.33 3.46 1.16
N ASP A 24 8.04 4.74 0.93
CA ASP A 24 7.12 5.51 1.77
C ASP A 24 5.67 5.10 1.53
N ARG A 25 5.32 4.78 0.29
CA ARG A 25 4.04 4.19 -0.10
C ARG A 25 3.79 2.88 0.63
N ALA A 26 4.76 1.96 0.62
CA ALA A 26 4.61 0.67 1.30
C ALA A 26 4.38 0.83 2.81
N LYS A 27 5.14 1.70 3.48
CA LYS A 27 4.96 1.99 4.91
C LYS A 27 3.61 2.64 5.20
N ALA A 28 3.23 3.65 4.41
CA ALA A 28 1.99 4.37 4.62
C ALA A 28 0.75 3.51 4.36
N LEU A 29 0.83 2.53 3.43
CA LEU A 29 -0.24 1.56 3.20
C LEU A 29 -0.51 0.68 4.43
N ILE A 30 0.52 0.28 5.19
CA ILE A 30 0.34 -0.50 6.43
C ILE A 30 -0.49 0.32 7.41
N VAL A 31 -0.06 1.55 7.69
CA VAL A 31 -0.76 2.46 8.62
C VAL A 31 -2.19 2.73 8.15
N TRP A 32 -2.40 2.85 6.84
CA TRP A 32 -3.73 3.06 6.28
C TRP A 32 -4.65 1.86 6.50
N VAL A 33 -4.18 0.64 6.22
CA VAL A 33 -4.95 -0.59 6.47
C VAL A 33 -5.30 -0.72 7.95
N GLU A 34 -4.35 -0.51 8.86
CA GLU A 34 -4.60 -0.57 10.30
C GLU A 34 -5.63 0.48 10.77
N SER A 35 -5.65 1.65 10.13
CA SER A 35 -6.56 2.75 10.51
C SER A 35 -7.97 2.60 9.93
N TYR A 36 -8.09 2.08 8.71
CA TYR A 36 -9.34 2.13 7.93
C TYR A 36 -9.94 0.77 7.61
N LEU A 37 -9.18 -0.33 7.70
CA LEU A 37 -9.60 -1.71 7.45
C LEU A 37 -9.40 -2.64 8.67
N PRO A 38 -9.92 -2.31 9.87
CA PRO A 38 -9.81 -3.22 11.01
C PRO A 38 -10.74 -4.43 10.81
N ASN A 39 -10.19 -5.64 10.69
CA ASN A 39 -10.79 -7.00 10.66
C ASN A 39 -12.03 -7.28 9.77
N ASP A 40 -13.03 -6.41 9.70
CA ASP A 40 -14.26 -6.53 8.92
C ASP A 40 -14.10 -6.04 7.46
N GLY A 41 -12.92 -5.57 7.05
CA GLY A 41 -12.69 -5.18 5.66
C GLY A 41 -13.44 -3.91 5.24
N ILE A 42 -13.89 -3.83 3.98
CA ILE A 42 -14.43 -2.59 3.38
C ILE A 42 -15.91 -2.33 3.68
N PHE A 43 -16.60 -3.22 4.40
CA PHE A 43 -18.07 -3.16 4.54
C PHE A 43 -18.58 -1.91 5.29
N ASP A 44 -17.73 -1.26 6.08
CA ASP A 44 -18.05 -0.02 6.80
C ASP A 44 -17.84 1.26 5.98
N PHE A 45 -17.43 1.16 4.71
CA PHE A 45 -17.26 2.33 3.85
C PHE A 45 -18.61 2.85 3.34
N ASP A 46 -18.92 4.08 3.70
CA ASP A 46 -20.09 4.82 3.23
C ASP A 46 -19.63 5.88 2.24
N LEU A 47 -19.63 5.52 0.95
CA LEU A 47 -19.12 6.30 -0.17
C LEU A 47 -20.13 6.29 -1.32
N GLU A 48 -20.11 7.34 -2.14
CA GLU A 48 -20.89 7.37 -3.37
C GLU A 48 -20.29 6.43 -4.42
N LEU A 49 -21.09 6.09 -5.44
CA LEU A 49 -20.68 5.12 -6.46
C LEU A 49 -19.38 5.51 -7.17
N ASP A 50 -19.17 6.80 -7.41
CA ASP A 50 -17.95 7.30 -8.06
C ASP A 50 -16.72 7.12 -7.18
N ASP A 51 -16.82 7.53 -5.91
CA ASP A 51 -15.79 7.33 -4.89
C ASP A 51 -15.46 5.85 -4.67
N LEU A 52 -16.47 4.97 -4.71
CA LEU A 52 -16.29 3.52 -4.61
C LEU A 52 -15.52 2.94 -5.79
N LYS A 53 -15.78 3.42 -7.02
CA LYS A 53 -15.01 3.01 -8.20
C LYS A 53 -13.56 3.44 -8.08
N GLN A 54 -13.32 4.70 -7.71
CA GLN A 54 -11.97 5.20 -7.49
C GLN A 54 -11.23 4.41 -6.41
N LEU A 55 -11.92 4.10 -5.30
CA LEU A 55 -11.38 3.26 -4.25
C LEU A 55 -10.97 1.89 -4.81
N ALA A 56 -11.83 1.22 -5.57
CA ALA A 56 -11.54 -0.08 -6.18
C ALA A 56 -10.32 -0.05 -7.11
N GLU A 57 -10.17 0.99 -7.94
CA GLU A 57 -9.00 1.19 -8.79
C GLU A 57 -7.73 1.37 -7.95
N LEU A 58 -7.79 2.15 -6.87
CA LEU A 58 -6.67 2.34 -5.96
C LEU A 58 -6.30 1.05 -5.24
N PHE A 59 -7.25 0.21 -4.84
CA PHE A 59 -6.97 -1.11 -4.27
C PHE A 59 -6.19 -1.97 -5.26
N TYR A 60 -6.65 -2.05 -6.51
CA TYR A 60 -5.97 -2.83 -7.55
C TYR A 60 -4.54 -2.32 -7.80
N ALA A 61 -4.38 -1.00 -7.92
CA ALA A 61 -3.08 -0.37 -8.14
C ALA A 61 -2.13 -0.64 -6.98
N ASN A 62 -2.59 -0.48 -5.72
CA ASN A 62 -1.79 -0.69 -4.53
C ASN A 62 -1.44 -2.17 -4.30
N ILE A 63 -2.35 -3.11 -4.57
CA ILE A 63 -2.05 -4.54 -4.48
C ILE A 63 -1.00 -4.94 -5.54
N SER A 64 -1.15 -4.44 -6.77
CA SER A 64 -0.18 -4.69 -7.85
C SER A 64 1.18 -4.12 -7.50
N PHE A 65 1.22 -2.90 -6.97
CA PHE A 65 2.42 -2.27 -6.43
C PHE A 65 3.09 -3.13 -5.34
N LEU A 66 2.34 -3.59 -4.33
CA LEU A 66 2.89 -4.40 -3.23
C LEU A 66 3.48 -5.73 -3.71
N LYS A 67 2.83 -6.39 -4.68
CA LYS A 67 3.36 -7.63 -5.29
C LYS A 67 4.71 -7.38 -5.96
N LYS A 68 4.82 -6.29 -6.74
CA LYS A 68 6.07 -5.90 -7.40
C LYS A 68 7.15 -5.50 -6.39
N HIS A 69 6.81 -4.66 -5.42
CA HIS A 69 7.73 -4.20 -4.39
C HIS A 69 8.34 -5.36 -3.59
N LYS A 70 7.55 -6.40 -3.29
CA LYS A 70 8.02 -7.64 -2.67
C LYS A 70 9.07 -8.36 -3.53
N GLU A 71 8.84 -8.45 -4.84
CA GLU A 71 9.76 -9.09 -5.77
C GLU A 71 11.07 -8.30 -5.90
N ASP A 72 10.98 -6.98 -6.06
CA ASP A 72 12.14 -6.09 -6.16
C ASP A 72 13.01 -6.17 -4.90
N THR A 73 12.38 -6.10 -3.72
CA THR A 73 13.08 -6.24 -2.42
C THR A 73 13.77 -7.59 -2.29
N ARG A 74 13.11 -8.68 -2.72
CA ARG A 74 13.72 -10.02 -2.71
C ARG A 74 14.96 -10.07 -3.61
N ASN A 75 14.87 -9.50 -4.80
CA ASN A 75 15.98 -9.48 -5.76
C ASN A 75 17.17 -8.67 -5.24
N GLU A 76 16.91 -7.52 -4.61
CA GLU A 76 17.94 -6.71 -3.98
C GLU A 76 18.66 -7.44 -2.84
N LEU A 77 17.92 -8.15 -1.98
CA LEU A 77 18.49 -8.98 -0.92
C LEU A 77 19.40 -10.08 -1.48
N LEU A 78 18.97 -10.77 -2.54
CA LEU A 78 19.78 -11.81 -3.19
C LEU A 78 21.06 -11.22 -3.79
N ARG A 79 21.00 -10.05 -4.43
CA ARG A 79 22.19 -9.35 -4.96
C ARG A 79 23.15 -8.96 -3.85
N THR A 80 22.63 -8.37 -2.77
CA THR A 80 23.42 -7.97 -1.60
C THR A 80 24.13 -9.16 -0.96
N GLN A 81 23.44 -10.31 -0.84
CA GLN A 81 24.06 -11.54 -0.33
C GLN A 81 25.18 -12.05 -1.24
N LYS A 82 25.01 -12.00 -2.57
CA LYS A 82 26.06 -12.38 -3.53
C LYS A 82 27.28 -11.47 -3.43
N MET A 83 27.08 -10.15 -3.37
CA MET A 83 28.17 -9.18 -3.19
C MET A 83 28.94 -9.41 -1.88
N LYS A 84 28.24 -9.65 -0.76
CA LYS A 84 28.87 -9.98 0.52
C LYS A 84 29.72 -11.25 0.45
N LYS A 85 29.29 -12.28 -0.28
CA LYS A 85 30.09 -13.50 -0.49
C LYS A 85 31.35 -13.19 -1.30
N PHE A 86 31.24 -12.41 -2.37
CA PHE A 86 32.38 -12.02 -3.19
C PHE A 86 33.46 -11.30 -2.39
N ILE A 87 33.08 -10.29 -1.59
CA ILE A 87 34.02 -9.52 -0.75
C ILE A 87 34.70 -10.41 0.30
N LYS A 88 34.02 -11.41 0.85
CA LYS A 88 34.61 -12.34 1.83
C LYS A 88 35.61 -13.34 1.21
N HIS A 89 35.60 -13.50 -0.10
CA HIS A 89 36.49 -14.39 -0.84
C HIS A 89 37.52 -13.63 -1.69
N SER A 90 37.62 -12.30 -1.50
CA SER A 90 38.67 -11.42 -2.04
C SER A 90 39.66 -11.06 -0.93
#